data_AF-A0A7R9Z8H1-F1
#
_entry.id   AF-A0A7R9Z8H1-F1
#
_cell.length_a   1.000
_cell.length_b   1.000
_cell.length_c   1.000
_cell.angle_alpha   90.00
_cell.angle_beta   90.00
_cell.angle_gamma   90.00
#
_symmetry.space_group_name_H-M   'P 1'
#
loop_
_entity.id
_entity.type
_entity.pdbx_description
1 polymer ?
#
loop_
_entity_poly.entity_id
_entity_poly.type
_entity_poly.pdbx_seq_one_letter_code
_entity_poly.pdbx_strand_id
1 'polypeptide(L)'
;MSGEDESEVAAEAAAASAEIGEESDSNDLKKSKTKELFRKAYAQHRVEKMTKDMLTSLRNSENSPFVMAADEEDDGDGDVPVEKVTYDSDSHLSVLFQMHGSVWPSVLPFCLVNVLITYLVVLAKWNGIDLTFPSDGHTFMAIMVSFLIVTRAQITYHRFMEARGYLSELFRSCRELIHHTAILTMQDKCRGAKQWRKDVAFRTIVLLRVTIAALEFRTSKINTWDVVPTDMRQSMVTFVPDGASPSTPRASSTHRMMKWAHGVRTLSDENFRAPIVMAYNLRAEIMKQRNGQYLKIDMHPNEELKLLAFVSDYIAAFHGLKKLITTPFPFPLVQMARTFLFFWIFTLPFALVREISEPVQAMLIIFFTTFGFIGLEYVSMELDDPFGDDPNDFDDLGMAQMVFEDIYITLYKLDGSASAEDLRKQVANQVKRGGTAVQEYHRDMQESMGSMGNLA
;
A
#
# COMPACT_ATOMS: atom_id res chain seq x y z
N MET A 1 7.86 -12.05 -24.63
CA MET A 1 6.42 -12.36 -24.59
C MET A 1 6.12 -13.53 -25.51
N SER A 2 6.13 -14.74 -24.97
CA SER A 2 5.60 -15.91 -25.67
C SER A 2 4.07 -15.94 -25.55
N GLY A 3 3.37 -16.24 -26.65
CA GLY A 3 1.92 -16.10 -26.80
C GLY A 3 1.05 -17.04 -25.97
N GLU A 4 1.60 -17.77 -25.00
CA GLU A 4 0.86 -18.66 -24.11
C GLU A 4 0.31 -17.91 -22.87
N ASP A 5 1.03 -16.94 -22.31
CA ASP A 5 0.61 -16.20 -21.10
C ASP A 5 -0.50 -15.16 -21.37
N GLU A 6 -0.49 -14.51 -22.55
CA GLU A 6 -1.62 -13.66 -22.97
C GLU A 6 -2.89 -14.49 -23.21
N SER A 7 -2.75 -15.76 -23.58
CA SER A 7 -3.88 -16.66 -23.85
C SER A 7 -4.56 -17.12 -22.56
N GLU A 8 -3.82 -17.31 -21.47
CA GLU A 8 -4.35 -17.77 -20.19
C GLU A 8 -5.08 -16.64 -19.45
N VAL A 9 -4.52 -15.43 -19.46
CA VAL A 9 -5.16 -14.22 -18.92
C VAL A 9 -6.38 -13.80 -19.76
N ALA A 10 -6.31 -13.95 -21.10
CA ALA A 10 -7.46 -13.72 -21.96
C ALA A 10 -8.55 -14.80 -21.81
N ALA A 11 -8.17 -16.05 -21.55
CA ALA A 11 -9.11 -17.15 -21.29
C ALA A 11 -9.84 -17.00 -19.95
N GLU A 12 -9.15 -16.58 -18.88
CA GLU A 12 -9.80 -16.26 -17.60
C GLU A 12 -10.70 -15.02 -17.70
N ALA A 13 -10.29 -13.99 -18.46
CA ALA A 13 -11.12 -12.82 -18.72
C ALA A 13 -12.35 -13.13 -19.60
N ALA A 14 -12.22 -14.05 -20.56
CA ALA A 14 -13.31 -14.53 -21.41
C ALA A 14 -14.29 -15.43 -20.62
N ALA A 15 -13.77 -16.31 -19.75
CA ALA A 15 -14.58 -17.14 -18.85
C ALA A 15 -15.38 -16.29 -17.85
N ALA A 16 -14.73 -15.27 -17.25
CA ALA A 16 -15.39 -14.31 -16.36
C ALA A 16 -16.43 -13.43 -17.08
N SER A 17 -16.25 -13.17 -18.38
CA SER A 17 -17.22 -12.46 -19.21
C SER A 17 -18.40 -13.33 -19.62
N ALA A 18 -18.20 -14.65 -19.76
CA ALA A 18 -19.24 -15.62 -20.11
C ALA A 18 -20.15 -15.99 -18.92
N GLU A 19 -19.68 -15.89 -17.67
CA GLU A 19 -20.48 -16.10 -16.46
C GLU A 19 -21.43 -14.94 -16.12
N ILE A 20 -21.24 -13.75 -16.72
CA ILE A 20 -22.16 -12.61 -16.58
C ILE A 20 -23.27 -12.77 -17.62
N GLY A 21 -24.25 -13.62 -17.30
CA GLY A 21 -25.46 -13.83 -18.08
C GLY A 21 -26.20 -12.53 -18.46
N GLU A 22 -26.99 -12.62 -19.53
CA GLU A 22 -27.69 -11.55 -20.24
C GLU A 22 -28.76 -10.76 -19.44
N GLU A 23 -28.79 -10.80 -18.12
CA GLU A 23 -29.81 -10.12 -17.30
C GLU A 23 -29.24 -9.00 -16.43
N SER A 24 -28.81 -7.88 -17.05
CA SER A 24 -28.85 -6.56 -16.40
C SER A 24 -28.62 -5.44 -17.42
N ASP A 25 -29.62 -4.56 -17.57
CA ASP A 25 -29.72 -3.47 -18.57
C ASP A 25 -28.79 -2.25 -18.34
N SER A 26 -27.76 -2.37 -17.49
CA SER A 26 -26.86 -1.26 -17.17
C SER A 26 -25.42 -1.56 -17.61
N ASN A 27 -25.02 -0.94 -18.73
CA ASN A 27 -23.67 -1.03 -19.29
C ASN A 27 -22.58 -0.51 -18.31
N ASP A 28 -22.96 0.41 -17.42
CA ASP A 28 -22.07 0.97 -16.38
C ASP A 28 -21.84 0.00 -15.22
N LEU A 29 -22.87 -0.78 -14.83
CA LEU A 29 -22.74 -1.79 -13.78
C LEU A 29 -21.88 -2.97 -14.22
N LYS A 30 -22.01 -3.39 -15.49
CA LYS A 30 -21.13 -4.40 -16.11
C LYS A 30 -19.69 -3.90 -16.15
N LYS A 31 -19.42 -2.68 -16.67
CA LYS A 31 -18.06 -2.09 -16.67
C LYS A 31 -17.46 -1.94 -15.27
N SER A 32 -18.27 -1.57 -14.28
CA SER A 32 -17.83 -1.42 -12.89
C SER A 32 -17.42 -2.77 -12.28
N LYS A 33 -18.25 -3.80 -12.45
CA LYS A 33 -17.97 -5.18 -11.98
C LYS A 33 -16.77 -5.81 -12.71
N THR A 34 -16.65 -5.63 -14.02
CA THR A 34 -15.50 -6.14 -14.78
C THR A 34 -14.20 -5.45 -14.37
N LYS A 35 -14.20 -4.12 -14.15
CA LYS A 35 -13.04 -3.41 -13.59
C LYS A 35 -12.69 -3.86 -12.18
N GLU A 36 -13.68 -4.14 -11.35
CA GLU A 36 -13.47 -4.64 -9.99
C GLU A 36 -12.88 -6.06 -9.98
N LEU A 37 -13.38 -6.95 -10.84
CA LEU A 37 -12.84 -8.30 -11.04
C LEU A 37 -11.41 -8.26 -11.57
N PHE A 38 -11.12 -7.41 -12.55
CA PHE A 38 -9.78 -7.24 -13.09
C PHE A 38 -8.80 -6.70 -12.04
N ARG A 39 -9.25 -5.76 -11.19
CA ARG A 39 -8.44 -5.25 -10.07
C ARG A 39 -8.20 -6.32 -9.00
N LYS A 40 -9.20 -7.15 -8.68
CA LYS A 40 -9.04 -8.26 -7.74
C LYS A 40 -8.09 -9.34 -8.26
N ALA A 41 -8.21 -9.72 -9.53
CA ALA A 41 -7.29 -10.65 -10.19
C ALA A 41 -5.87 -10.08 -10.25
N TYR A 42 -5.71 -8.80 -10.57
CA TYR A 42 -4.42 -8.11 -10.56
C TYR A 42 -3.80 -8.01 -9.16
N ALA A 43 -4.62 -7.75 -8.12
CA ALA A 43 -4.15 -7.67 -6.75
C ALA A 43 -3.79 -9.04 -6.15
N GLN A 44 -4.56 -10.09 -6.48
CA GLN A 44 -4.20 -11.47 -6.18
C GLN A 44 -2.92 -11.87 -6.92
N HIS A 45 -2.84 -11.58 -8.21
CA HIS A 45 -1.62 -11.76 -9.00
C HIS A 45 -0.45 -11.00 -8.37
N ARG A 46 -0.63 -9.81 -7.79
CA ARG A 46 0.43 -9.05 -7.08
C ARG A 46 0.88 -9.71 -5.77
N VAL A 47 -0.02 -10.29 -4.97
CA VAL A 47 0.33 -11.06 -3.75
C VAL A 47 0.96 -12.41 -4.10
N GLU A 48 0.48 -13.06 -5.16
CA GLU A 48 1.04 -14.29 -5.70
C GLU A 48 2.41 -14.05 -6.33
N LYS A 49 2.56 -12.98 -7.11
CA LYS A 49 3.81 -12.45 -7.67
C LYS A 49 4.78 -12.10 -6.57
N MET A 50 4.37 -11.34 -5.54
CA MET A 50 5.20 -11.08 -4.37
C MET A 50 5.73 -12.38 -3.73
N THR A 51 4.90 -13.42 -3.69
CA THR A 51 5.32 -14.72 -3.17
C THR A 51 6.20 -15.47 -4.18
N LYS A 52 5.90 -15.43 -5.48
CA LYS A 52 6.69 -16.06 -6.55
C LYS A 52 8.05 -15.38 -6.70
N ASP A 53 8.13 -14.05 -6.67
CA ASP A 53 9.36 -13.24 -6.68
C ASP A 53 10.20 -13.51 -5.43
N MET A 54 9.57 -13.56 -4.25
CA MET A 54 10.19 -13.96 -2.98
C MET A 54 10.74 -15.39 -3.03
N LEU A 55 10.01 -16.33 -3.64
CA LEU A 55 10.50 -17.69 -3.85
C LEU A 55 11.60 -17.68 -4.94
N THR A 56 11.52 -16.87 -5.97
CA THR A 56 12.49 -16.87 -7.07
C THR A 56 13.83 -16.26 -6.64
N SER A 57 13.81 -15.16 -5.88
CA SER A 57 15.00 -14.58 -5.22
C SER A 57 15.68 -15.58 -4.29
N LEU A 58 14.89 -16.32 -3.50
CA LEU A 58 15.37 -17.38 -2.61
C LEU A 58 15.86 -18.64 -3.32
N ARG A 59 15.32 -18.99 -4.49
CA ARG A 59 15.73 -20.18 -5.27
C ARG A 59 17.11 -19.98 -5.88
N ASN A 60 17.41 -18.74 -6.27
CA ASN A 60 18.69 -18.37 -6.83
C ASN A 60 19.75 -18.04 -5.76
N SER A 61 19.49 -18.32 -4.47
CA SER A 61 20.34 -17.92 -3.34
C SER A 61 21.71 -18.62 -3.21
N GLU A 62 22.14 -19.41 -4.20
CA GLU A 62 23.59 -19.63 -4.41
C GLU A 62 24.28 -18.38 -4.97
N ASN A 63 23.52 -17.48 -5.61
CA ASN A 63 23.85 -16.10 -5.94
C ASN A 63 22.96 -15.14 -5.13
N SER A 64 23.45 -14.74 -3.96
CA SER A 64 22.88 -13.64 -3.18
C SER A 64 22.61 -12.40 -4.06
N PRO A 65 21.53 -11.62 -3.81
CA PRO A 65 21.27 -10.34 -4.48
C PRO A 65 22.42 -9.31 -4.35
N PHE A 66 23.38 -9.57 -3.45
CA PHE A 66 24.60 -8.78 -3.30
C PHE A 66 25.62 -9.01 -4.45
N VAL A 67 25.47 -10.05 -5.26
CA VAL A 67 26.36 -10.37 -6.41
C VAL A 67 25.71 -9.99 -7.75
N MET A 68 24.40 -10.14 -7.90
CA MET A 68 23.70 -9.90 -9.19
C MET A 68 23.46 -8.42 -9.51
N ALA A 69 23.60 -7.50 -8.56
CA ALA A 69 23.51 -6.07 -8.84
C ALA A 69 24.73 -5.52 -9.62
N ALA A 70 25.76 -6.35 -9.84
CA ALA A 70 26.95 -5.97 -10.60
C ALA A 70 27.03 -6.65 -11.99
N ASP A 71 26.32 -7.75 -12.22
CA ASP A 71 26.45 -8.55 -13.44
C ASP A 71 25.11 -9.22 -13.76
N GLU A 72 24.24 -8.60 -14.55
CA GLU A 72 23.38 -9.34 -15.49
C GLU A 72 22.76 -8.38 -16.52
N GLU A 73 23.14 -8.62 -17.77
CA GLU A 73 22.58 -8.02 -18.97
C GLU A 73 21.12 -8.45 -19.17
N ASP A 74 20.38 -7.53 -19.78
CA ASP A 74 19.00 -7.60 -20.26
C ASP A 74 18.69 -8.91 -21.01
N ASP A 75 17.88 -9.79 -20.40
CA ASP A 75 17.16 -10.86 -21.09
C ASP A 75 15.68 -10.79 -20.73
N GLY A 76 14.88 -10.34 -21.70
CA GLY A 76 13.49 -9.99 -21.57
C GLY A 76 12.54 -11.16 -21.28
N ASP A 77 11.36 -10.76 -20.78
CA ASP A 77 10.21 -11.55 -20.34
C ASP A 77 10.24 -11.98 -18.86
N GLY A 78 10.06 -11.00 -17.99
CA GLY A 78 9.83 -11.20 -16.56
C GLY A 78 9.22 -9.94 -15.98
N ASP A 79 7.96 -10.04 -15.54
CA ASP A 79 7.34 -9.20 -14.53
C ASP A 79 7.88 -7.77 -14.40
N VAL A 80 7.26 -6.80 -15.08
CA VAL A 80 7.68 -5.38 -15.05
C VAL A 80 7.87 -4.96 -13.59
N PRO A 81 9.12 -4.70 -13.13
CA PRO A 81 9.36 -4.16 -11.82
C PRO A 81 8.63 -2.83 -11.76
N VAL A 82 7.97 -2.49 -10.65
CA VAL A 82 7.54 -1.10 -10.46
C VAL A 82 8.83 -0.28 -10.51
N GLU A 83 9.05 0.42 -11.62
CA GLU A 83 10.28 1.13 -11.91
C GLU A 83 10.44 2.21 -10.85
N LYS A 84 11.26 1.91 -9.83
CA LYS A 84 11.51 2.84 -8.75
C LYS A 84 12.15 4.09 -9.32
N VAL A 85 11.73 5.24 -8.83
CA VAL A 85 12.29 6.52 -9.23
C VAL A 85 13.74 6.59 -8.74
N THR A 86 14.68 6.35 -9.65
CA THR A 86 16.11 6.51 -9.42
C THR A 86 16.60 7.75 -10.18
N TYR A 87 17.41 8.57 -9.52
CA TYR A 87 18.07 9.70 -10.17
C TYR A 87 19.45 9.91 -9.57
N ASP A 88 20.38 10.38 -10.40
CA ASP A 88 21.69 10.84 -9.96
C ASP A 88 21.59 12.30 -9.48
N SER A 89 21.88 12.55 -8.20
CA SER A 89 21.81 13.88 -7.61
C SER A 89 22.83 14.86 -8.21
N ASP A 90 23.92 14.34 -8.77
CA ASP A 90 24.99 15.17 -9.33
C ASP A 90 24.64 15.62 -10.76
N SER A 91 23.79 14.87 -11.45
CA SER A 91 23.33 15.18 -12.81
C SER A 91 22.13 16.12 -12.83
N HIS A 92 22.39 17.43 -12.74
CA HIS A 92 21.34 18.46 -12.70
C HIS A 92 20.34 18.39 -13.88
N LEU A 93 20.82 18.12 -15.11
CA LEU A 93 19.94 18.08 -16.29
C LEU A 93 19.08 16.81 -16.32
N SER A 94 19.62 15.68 -15.88
CA SER A 94 18.86 14.44 -15.80
C SER A 94 17.69 14.60 -14.84
N VAL A 95 17.92 15.18 -13.67
CA VAL A 95 16.88 15.43 -12.66
C VAL A 95 15.81 16.40 -13.19
N LEU A 96 16.21 17.47 -13.90
CA LEU A 96 15.29 18.50 -14.35
C LEU A 96 14.33 18.03 -15.45
N PHE A 97 14.79 17.14 -16.34
CA PHE A 97 14.00 16.64 -17.48
C PHE A 97 13.42 15.23 -17.29
N GLN A 98 13.56 14.65 -16.10
CA GLN A 98 12.96 13.36 -15.79
C GLN A 98 11.44 13.47 -15.70
N MET A 99 10.74 12.68 -16.51
CA MET A 99 9.27 12.66 -16.58
C MET A 99 8.66 11.59 -15.66
N HIS A 100 9.33 10.46 -15.48
CA HIS A 100 8.87 9.40 -14.59
C HIS A 100 9.10 9.79 -13.13
N GLY A 101 8.05 9.71 -12.31
CA GLY A 101 8.10 10.11 -10.89
C GLY A 101 8.15 11.63 -10.65
N SER A 102 7.96 12.45 -11.68
CA SER A 102 7.89 13.89 -11.51
C SER A 102 6.46 14.42 -11.65
N VAL A 103 6.22 15.60 -11.09
CA VAL A 103 4.93 16.29 -11.19
C VAL A 103 4.67 16.91 -12.57
N TRP A 104 5.65 16.85 -13.49
CA TRP A 104 5.58 17.48 -14.81
C TRP A 104 4.31 17.12 -15.60
N PRO A 105 3.95 15.84 -15.79
CA PRO A 105 2.77 15.47 -16.59
C PRO A 105 1.45 16.01 -16.00
N SER A 106 1.36 16.05 -14.67
CA SER A 106 0.16 16.48 -13.95
C SER A 106 0.00 18.00 -13.94
N VAL A 107 1.11 18.74 -13.92
CA VAL A 107 1.12 20.21 -13.81
C VAL A 107 1.06 20.89 -15.17
N LEU A 108 1.65 20.28 -16.21
CA LEU A 108 1.78 20.86 -17.54
C LEU A 108 0.45 21.33 -18.17
N PRO A 109 -0.68 20.59 -18.06
CA PRO A 109 -1.96 21.06 -18.58
C PRO A 109 -2.40 22.40 -17.98
N PHE A 110 -2.18 22.62 -16.67
CA PHE A 110 -2.51 23.88 -16.03
C PHE A 110 -1.61 25.02 -16.50
N CYS A 111 -0.32 24.75 -16.70
CA CYS A 111 0.60 25.72 -17.28
C CYS A 111 0.15 26.15 -18.69
N LEU A 112 -0.21 25.19 -19.56
CA LEU A 112 -0.67 25.48 -20.92
C LEU A 112 -1.99 26.26 -20.91
N VAL A 113 -2.94 25.90 -20.04
CA VAL A 113 -4.19 26.65 -19.88
C VAL A 113 -3.92 28.08 -19.43
N ASN A 114 -3.02 28.30 -18.47
CA ASN A 114 -2.77 29.64 -17.94
C ASN A 114 -1.99 30.53 -18.95
N VAL A 115 -1.07 29.93 -19.71
CA VAL A 115 -0.42 30.59 -20.84
C VAL A 115 -1.43 30.95 -21.93
N LEU A 116 -2.37 30.05 -22.24
CA LEU A 116 -3.46 30.33 -23.18
C LEU A 116 -4.35 31.48 -22.69
N ILE A 117 -4.71 31.51 -21.41
CA ILE A 117 -5.46 32.65 -20.82
C ILE A 117 -4.67 33.95 -21.00
N THR A 118 -3.36 33.92 -20.75
CA THR A 118 -2.50 35.10 -20.91
C THR A 118 -2.46 35.57 -22.36
N TYR A 119 -2.33 34.65 -23.31
CA TYR A 119 -2.41 34.96 -24.74
C TYR A 119 -3.74 35.61 -25.11
N LEU A 120 -4.87 35.09 -24.61
CA LEU A 120 -6.19 35.66 -24.86
C LEU A 120 -6.35 37.07 -24.27
N VAL A 121 -5.82 37.32 -23.07
CA VAL A 121 -5.85 38.65 -22.43
C VAL A 121 -5.02 39.66 -23.24
N VAL A 122 -3.84 39.27 -23.71
CA VAL A 122 -3.01 40.11 -24.58
C VAL A 122 -3.72 40.41 -25.90
N LEU A 123 -4.33 39.40 -26.52
CA LEU A 123 -5.07 39.56 -27.78
C LEU A 123 -6.28 40.49 -27.60
N ALA A 124 -7.02 40.36 -26.50
CA ALA A 124 -8.12 41.26 -26.16
C ALA A 124 -7.65 42.71 -26.04
N LYS A 125 -6.52 42.93 -25.34
CA LYS A 125 -5.90 44.26 -25.19
C LYS A 125 -5.47 44.85 -26.54
N TRP A 126 -4.90 44.06 -27.44
CA TRP A 126 -4.57 44.50 -28.80
C TRP A 126 -5.80 44.85 -29.64
N ASN A 127 -6.92 44.17 -29.42
CA ASN A 127 -8.21 44.50 -30.04
C ASN A 127 -8.94 45.67 -29.35
N GLY A 128 -8.30 46.35 -28.39
CA GLY A 128 -8.84 47.51 -27.69
C GLY A 128 -9.80 47.19 -26.54
N ILE A 129 -9.92 45.92 -26.14
CA ILE A 129 -10.72 45.49 -24.98
C ILE A 129 -9.80 45.32 -23.77
N ASP A 130 -9.91 46.23 -22.79
CA ASP A 130 -9.13 46.14 -21.55
C ASP A 130 -9.83 45.25 -20.51
N LEU A 131 -9.32 44.02 -20.36
CA LEU A 131 -9.73 43.07 -19.31
C LEU A 131 -8.83 43.12 -18.07
N THR A 132 -7.83 44.00 -18.05
CA THR A 132 -6.82 44.02 -16.99
C THR A 132 -7.30 44.75 -15.75
N PHE A 133 -6.77 44.37 -14.58
CA PHE A 133 -7.05 45.04 -13.31
C PHE A 133 -5.75 45.29 -12.51
N PRO A 134 -5.76 46.16 -11.47
CA PRO A 134 -4.59 46.43 -10.65
C PRO A 134 -4.05 45.19 -9.93
N SER A 135 -2.73 45.08 -9.80
CA SER A 135 -2.02 43.93 -9.20
C SER A 135 -1.95 43.95 -7.67
N ASP A 136 -2.37 45.04 -7.01
CA ASP A 136 -2.28 45.22 -5.56
C ASP A 136 -2.92 44.04 -4.80
N GLY A 137 -4.12 43.62 -5.22
CA GLY A 137 -4.82 42.48 -4.62
C GLY A 137 -4.07 41.16 -4.79
N HIS A 138 -3.47 40.94 -5.96
CA HIS A 138 -2.69 39.73 -6.27
C HIS A 138 -1.42 39.63 -5.44
N THR A 139 -0.83 40.77 -5.06
CA THR A 139 0.35 40.82 -4.18
C THR A 139 0.02 40.32 -2.78
N PHE A 140 -1.10 40.76 -2.19
CA PHE A 140 -1.55 40.24 -0.88
C PHE A 140 -1.91 38.76 -0.94
N MET A 141 -2.62 38.35 -2.00
CA MET A 141 -3.00 36.95 -2.21
C MET A 141 -1.77 36.06 -2.42
N ALA A 142 -0.71 36.55 -3.07
CA ALA A 142 0.53 35.80 -3.27
C ALA A 142 1.18 35.39 -1.94
N ILE A 143 1.24 36.31 -0.97
CA ILE A 143 1.79 36.03 0.37
C ILE A 143 0.96 34.94 1.07
N MET A 144 -0.36 35.07 1.02
CA MET A 144 -1.28 34.11 1.63
C MET A 144 -1.16 32.73 0.98
N VAL A 145 -1.20 32.63 -0.35
CA VAL A 145 -1.07 31.37 -1.09
C VAL A 145 0.29 30.73 -0.83
N SER A 146 1.38 31.52 -0.88
CA SER A 146 2.73 31.01 -0.58
C SER A 146 2.81 30.41 0.81
N PHE A 147 2.28 31.11 1.82
CA PHE A 147 2.24 30.60 3.18
C PHE A 147 1.43 29.30 3.31
N LEU A 148 0.24 29.24 2.71
CA LEU A 148 -0.62 28.05 2.78
C LEU A 148 0.02 26.83 2.11
N ILE A 149 0.61 27.00 0.92
CA ILE A 149 1.21 25.90 0.15
C ILE A 149 2.50 25.41 0.81
N VAL A 150 3.40 26.31 1.23
CA VAL A 150 4.65 25.91 1.91
C VAL A 150 4.35 25.22 3.25
N THR A 151 3.41 25.77 4.04
CA THR A 151 3.00 25.15 5.30
C THR A 151 2.44 23.75 5.09
N ARG A 152 1.63 23.57 4.03
CA ARG A 152 1.11 22.26 3.67
C ARG A 152 2.24 21.28 3.31
N ALA A 153 3.14 21.68 2.40
CA ALA A 153 4.26 20.85 1.98
C ALA A 153 5.13 20.40 3.17
N GLN A 154 5.35 21.31 4.12
CA GLN A 154 6.09 20.98 5.34
C GLN A 154 5.35 19.94 6.21
N ILE A 155 4.04 20.07 6.39
CA ILE A 155 3.25 19.12 7.19
C ILE A 155 3.19 17.74 6.53
N THR A 156 2.95 17.68 5.22
CA THR A 156 2.88 16.41 4.48
C THR A 156 4.24 15.72 4.45
N TYR A 157 5.33 16.47 4.29
CA TYR A 157 6.70 15.93 4.45
C TYR A 157 6.94 15.33 5.83
N HIS A 158 6.52 16.00 6.91
CA HIS A 158 6.67 15.44 8.26
C HIS A 158 5.85 14.15 8.43
N ARG A 159 4.61 14.09 7.91
CA ARG A 159 3.79 12.86 7.93
C ARG A 159 4.45 11.73 7.16
N PHE A 160 5.00 12.01 5.98
CA PHE A 160 5.74 11.06 5.15
C PHE A 160 6.93 10.46 5.91
N MET A 161 7.76 11.31 6.52
CA MET A 161 8.91 10.86 7.30
C MET A 161 8.50 10.10 8.57
N GLU A 162 7.41 10.50 9.23
CA GLU A 162 6.88 9.79 10.40
C GLU A 162 6.37 8.39 10.02
N ALA A 163 5.65 8.27 8.89
CA ALA A 163 5.21 6.98 8.36
C ALA A 163 6.40 6.06 8.05
N ARG A 164 7.43 6.59 7.37
CA ARG A 164 8.68 5.85 7.11
C ARG A 164 9.37 5.39 8.40
N GLY A 165 9.37 6.24 9.43
CA GLY A 165 9.92 5.94 10.74
C GLY A 165 9.23 4.74 11.41
N TYR A 166 7.90 4.75 11.47
CA TYR A 166 7.15 3.61 12.03
C TYR A 166 7.30 2.35 11.18
N LEU A 167 7.31 2.45 9.86
CA LEU A 167 7.50 1.30 8.98
C LEU A 167 8.88 0.64 9.19
N SER A 168 9.93 1.46 9.33
CA SER A 168 11.28 0.99 9.68
C SER A 168 11.31 0.26 11.02
N GLU A 169 10.56 0.76 12.01
CA GLU A 169 10.44 0.18 13.33
C GLU A 169 9.71 -1.19 13.32
N LEU A 170 8.69 -1.35 12.47
CA LEU A 170 8.03 -2.65 12.24
C LEU A 170 9.02 -3.68 11.71
N PHE A 171 9.73 -3.35 10.64
CA PHE A 171 10.70 -4.23 10.01
C PHE A 171 11.87 -4.57 10.95
N ARG A 172 12.36 -3.58 11.69
CA ARG A 172 13.38 -3.78 12.73
C ARG A 172 12.89 -4.77 13.79
N SER A 173 11.69 -4.59 14.31
CA SER A 173 11.12 -5.43 15.38
C SER A 173 10.96 -6.89 14.93
N CYS A 174 10.54 -7.14 13.69
CA CYS A 174 10.48 -8.49 13.12
C CYS A 174 11.86 -9.17 13.08
N ARG A 175 12.89 -8.46 12.59
CA ARG A 175 14.25 -9.01 12.49
C ARG A 175 14.87 -9.26 13.84
N GLU A 176 14.77 -8.29 14.74
CA GLU A 176 15.31 -8.41 16.09
C GLU A 176 14.65 -9.54 16.88
N LEU A 177 13.34 -9.75 16.72
CA LEU A 177 12.64 -10.88 17.32
C LEU A 177 13.23 -12.22 16.86
N ILE A 178 13.42 -12.40 15.56
CA ILE A 178 13.94 -13.67 15.01
C ILE A 178 15.42 -13.86 15.34
N HIS A 179 16.24 -12.82 15.27
CA HIS A 179 17.64 -12.88 15.69
C HIS A 179 17.79 -13.27 17.15
N HIS A 180 17.04 -12.63 18.05
CA HIS A 180 17.10 -12.97 19.48
C HIS A 180 16.56 -14.36 19.74
N THR A 181 15.45 -14.76 19.11
CA THR A 181 14.91 -16.12 19.21
C THR A 181 15.95 -17.16 18.79
N ALA A 182 16.66 -16.91 17.68
CA ALA A 182 17.71 -17.77 17.16
C ALA A 182 18.91 -17.86 18.12
N ILE A 183 19.40 -16.71 18.62
CA ILE A 183 20.58 -16.64 19.48
C ILE A 183 20.30 -17.31 20.84
N LEU A 184 19.18 -16.98 21.48
CA LEU A 184 18.84 -17.49 22.80
C LEU A 184 18.63 -19.01 22.82
N THR A 185 18.22 -19.58 21.68
CA THR A 185 17.96 -21.03 21.57
C THR A 185 19.01 -21.76 20.74
N MET A 186 20.15 -21.13 20.44
CA MET A 186 21.11 -21.67 19.47
C MET A 186 21.73 -23.00 19.89
N GLN A 187 21.88 -23.21 21.20
CA GLN A 187 22.46 -24.41 21.80
C GLN A 187 21.47 -25.58 21.75
N ASP A 188 20.17 -25.31 21.68
CA ASP A 188 19.16 -26.34 21.59
C ASP A 188 18.87 -26.74 20.15
N LYS A 189 19.46 -27.88 19.76
CA LYS A 189 19.31 -28.49 18.45
C LYS A 189 18.22 -29.56 18.39
N CYS A 190 17.42 -29.75 19.45
CA CYS A 190 16.34 -30.73 19.42
C CYS A 190 15.29 -30.38 18.36
N ARG A 191 14.55 -31.39 17.90
CA ARG A 191 13.50 -31.21 16.89
C ARG A 191 12.42 -30.22 17.37
N GLY A 192 12.11 -30.22 18.67
CA GLY A 192 11.18 -29.29 19.30
C GLY A 192 11.63 -27.83 19.14
N ALA A 193 12.87 -27.51 19.51
CA ALA A 193 13.43 -26.16 19.39
C ALA A 193 13.44 -25.66 17.94
N LYS A 194 13.83 -26.51 16.98
CA LYS A 194 13.77 -26.19 15.54
C LYS A 194 12.34 -25.87 15.09
N GLN A 195 11.38 -26.70 15.50
CA GLN A 195 9.98 -26.52 15.16
C GLN A 195 9.42 -25.22 15.75
N TRP A 196 9.72 -24.93 17.02
CA TRP A 196 9.28 -23.70 17.68
C TRP A 196 9.84 -22.44 17.02
N ARG A 197 11.14 -22.41 16.71
CA ARG A 197 11.75 -21.29 15.98
C ARG A 197 11.08 -21.04 14.63
N LYS A 198 10.78 -22.12 13.89
CA LYS A 198 10.05 -22.07 12.62
C LYS A 198 8.64 -21.52 12.81
N ASP A 199 7.92 -21.95 13.83
CA ASP A 199 6.54 -21.51 14.10
C ASP A 199 6.49 -20.03 14.52
N VAL A 200 7.47 -19.56 15.31
CA VAL A 200 7.63 -18.13 15.65
C VAL A 200 7.96 -17.31 14.39
N ALA A 201 8.88 -17.77 13.54
CA ALA A 201 9.20 -17.12 12.28
C ALA A 201 8.00 -17.07 11.33
N PHE A 202 7.27 -18.17 11.17
CA PHE A 202 6.07 -18.23 10.34
C PHE A 202 5.01 -17.22 10.80
N ARG A 203 4.72 -17.15 12.11
CA ARG A 203 3.76 -16.17 12.65
C ARG A 203 4.25 -14.73 12.52
N THR A 204 5.56 -14.49 12.58
CA THR A 204 6.15 -13.17 12.35
C THR A 204 5.98 -12.74 10.88
N ILE A 205 6.19 -13.66 9.94
CA ILE A 205 5.95 -13.45 8.51
C ILE A 205 4.47 -13.16 8.23
N VAL A 206 3.57 -13.97 8.81
CA VAL A 206 2.12 -13.76 8.66
C VAL A 206 1.69 -12.41 9.24
N LEU A 207 2.18 -12.04 10.42
CA LEU A 207 1.94 -10.72 11.01
C LEU A 207 2.37 -9.61 10.05
N LEU A 208 3.58 -9.70 9.49
CA LEU A 208 4.08 -8.68 8.57
C LEU A 208 3.24 -8.59 7.29
N ARG A 209 2.89 -9.72 6.66
CA ARG A 209 2.04 -9.76 5.45
C ARG A 209 0.66 -9.14 5.70
N VAL A 210 0.04 -9.49 6.81
CA VAL A 210 -1.27 -8.96 7.23
C VAL A 210 -1.17 -7.46 7.50
N THR A 211 -0.07 -6.98 8.10
CA THR A 211 0.15 -5.55 8.29
C THR A 211 0.26 -4.80 6.97
N ILE A 212 1.08 -5.27 6.02
CA ILE A 212 1.23 -4.63 4.71
C ILE A 212 -0.10 -4.60 3.95
N ALA A 213 -0.83 -5.72 3.95
CA ALA A 213 -2.18 -5.77 3.35
C ALA A 213 -3.19 -4.81 4.01
N ALA A 214 -3.03 -4.50 5.31
CA ALA A 214 -3.85 -3.51 5.98
C ALA A 214 -3.46 -2.06 5.62
N LEU A 215 -2.15 -1.79 5.43
CA LEU A 215 -1.64 -0.47 5.03
C LEU A 215 -2.08 -0.14 3.60
N GLU A 216 -1.87 -1.07 2.66
CA GLU A 216 -2.21 -0.93 1.24
C GLU A 216 -3.71 -1.10 0.94
N PHE A 217 -4.57 -1.33 1.95
CA PHE A 217 -5.99 -1.67 1.72
C PHE A 217 -6.73 -0.61 0.90
N ARG A 218 -6.34 0.67 1.01
CA ARG A 218 -6.96 1.75 0.22
C ARG A 218 -6.77 1.55 -1.28
N THR A 219 -5.65 0.97 -1.65
CA THR A 219 -5.15 0.81 -3.01
C THR A 219 -5.52 -0.57 -3.55
N SER A 220 -5.08 -1.63 -2.85
CA SER A 220 -5.26 -3.03 -3.24
C SER A 220 -6.69 -3.54 -3.06
N LYS A 221 -7.47 -2.95 -2.15
CA LYS A 221 -8.81 -3.41 -1.72
C LYS A 221 -8.86 -4.87 -1.25
N ILE A 222 -7.72 -5.48 -0.93
CA ILE A 222 -7.65 -6.86 -0.43
C ILE A 222 -8.09 -6.89 1.03
N ASN A 223 -9.05 -7.75 1.35
CA ASN A 223 -9.42 -7.98 2.75
C ASN A 223 -8.25 -8.65 3.49
N THR A 224 -7.77 -7.99 4.54
CA THR A 224 -6.60 -8.42 5.30
C THR A 224 -6.80 -9.80 5.93
N TRP A 225 -8.05 -10.17 6.25
CA TRP A 225 -8.38 -11.48 6.81
C TRP A 225 -8.23 -12.64 5.83
N ASP A 226 -8.22 -12.37 4.53
CA ASP A 226 -8.04 -13.40 3.50
C ASP A 226 -6.55 -13.73 3.29
N VAL A 227 -5.66 -12.86 3.76
CA VAL A 227 -4.21 -13.10 3.80
C VAL A 227 -3.82 -14.02 4.96
N VAL A 228 -4.66 -14.11 6.00
CA VAL A 228 -4.42 -14.95 7.17
C VAL A 228 -4.62 -16.43 6.81
N PRO A 229 -3.69 -17.32 7.18
CA PRO A 229 -3.84 -18.76 7.01
C PRO A 229 -5.17 -19.29 7.56
N THR A 230 -5.85 -20.16 6.81
CA THR A 230 -7.20 -20.66 7.13
C THR A 230 -7.27 -21.36 8.50
N ASP A 231 -6.24 -22.12 8.84
CA ASP A 231 -6.08 -22.82 10.12
C ASP A 231 -6.01 -21.83 11.30
N MET A 232 -5.24 -20.75 11.11
CA MET A 232 -5.17 -19.66 12.09
C MET A 232 -6.49 -18.90 12.15
N ARG A 233 -7.14 -18.62 11.02
CA ARG A 233 -8.44 -17.92 10.94
C ARG A 233 -9.52 -18.66 11.74
N GLN A 234 -9.63 -19.98 11.58
CA GLN A 234 -10.61 -20.83 12.29
C GLN A 234 -10.45 -20.78 13.82
N SER A 235 -9.21 -20.73 14.32
CA SER A 235 -8.94 -20.60 15.75
C SER A 235 -9.34 -19.25 16.37
N MET A 236 -9.61 -18.23 15.53
CA MET A 236 -9.95 -16.87 15.92
C MET A 236 -11.44 -16.53 15.78
N VAL A 237 -12.22 -17.41 15.13
CA VAL A 237 -13.67 -17.23 14.91
C VAL A 237 -14.46 -17.18 16.23
N THR A 238 -13.88 -17.60 17.37
CA THR A 238 -14.51 -17.48 18.70
C THR A 238 -14.70 -16.04 19.19
N PHE A 239 -14.05 -15.04 18.58
CA PHE A 239 -14.21 -13.60 18.93
C PHE A 239 -14.86 -12.76 17.83
N VAL A 240 -15.22 -13.39 16.71
CA VAL A 240 -16.08 -12.83 15.70
C VAL A 240 -17.50 -13.27 16.11
N PRO A 241 -18.41 -12.36 16.50
CA PRO A 241 -19.77 -12.78 16.85
C PRO A 241 -20.30 -13.64 15.70
N ASP A 242 -20.80 -14.84 16.01
CA ASP A 242 -21.36 -15.79 15.05
C ASP A 242 -22.26 -15.03 14.05
N GLY A 243 -21.76 -14.83 12.83
CA GLY A 243 -22.35 -13.91 11.85
C GLY A 243 -21.39 -12.92 11.18
N ALA A 244 -20.10 -12.87 11.54
CA ALA A 244 -19.07 -12.15 10.78
C ALA A 244 -18.00 -13.10 10.16
N SER A 245 -18.37 -14.36 9.93
CA SER A 245 -17.75 -15.14 8.85
C SER A 245 -18.22 -14.55 7.52
N PRO A 246 -17.33 -14.30 6.53
CA PRO A 246 -17.74 -13.87 5.20
C PRO A 246 -18.50 -14.95 4.41
N SER A 247 -18.51 -16.20 4.90
CA SER A 247 -19.19 -17.32 4.27
C SER A 247 -20.41 -17.75 5.07
N THR A 248 -21.53 -17.93 4.37
CA THR A 248 -22.91 -18.27 4.80
C THR A 248 -23.76 -17.22 5.53
N PRO A 249 -24.71 -16.55 4.84
CA PRO A 249 -25.90 -16.02 5.49
C PRO A 249 -26.87 -17.18 5.74
N ARG A 250 -26.72 -17.87 6.87
CA ARG A 250 -27.76 -18.83 7.29
C ARG A 250 -28.97 -18.04 7.80
N ALA A 251 -29.93 -17.85 6.90
CA ALA A 251 -31.23 -17.27 7.16
C ALA A 251 -32.03 -18.13 8.16
N SER A 252 -31.77 -17.97 9.46
CA SER A 252 -32.74 -18.27 10.51
C SER A 252 -32.16 -17.94 11.89
N SER A 253 -31.98 -16.66 12.20
CA SER A 253 -32.23 -16.14 13.55
C SER A 253 -31.95 -14.65 13.53
N THR A 254 -32.92 -13.90 14.03
CA THR A 254 -32.90 -12.45 14.22
C THR A 254 -31.82 -12.04 15.22
N HIS A 255 -30.53 -12.16 14.85
CA HIS A 255 -29.45 -11.50 15.55
C HIS A 255 -29.32 -10.09 14.98
N ARG A 256 -29.95 -9.16 15.69
CA ARG A 256 -29.74 -7.71 15.59
C ARG A 256 -28.23 -7.47 15.55
N MET A 257 -27.67 -7.12 14.38
CA MET A 257 -26.26 -6.69 14.29
C MET A 257 -26.07 -5.64 15.38
N MET A 258 -25.14 -5.88 16.29
CA MET A 258 -24.98 -5.07 17.49
C MET A 258 -24.59 -3.66 17.04
N LYS A 259 -25.58 -2.77 16.99
CA LYS A 259 -25.40 -1.37 16.61
C LYS A 259 -24.72 -0.72 17.79
N TRP A 260 -23.39 -0.62 17.73
CA TRP A 260 -22.61 0.09 18.73
C TRP A 260 -23.08 1.54 18.76
N ALA A 261 -22.85 2.25 19.87
CA ALA A 261 -23.20 3.67 19.99
C ALA A 261 -22.57 4.55 18.88
N HIS A 262 -21.57 4.03 18.17
CA HIS A 262 -20.83 4.68 17.09
C HIS A 262 -21.12 4.11 15.68
N GLY A 263 -22.13 3.26 15.50
CA GLY A 263 -22.52 2.71 14.20
C GLY A 263 -21.96 1.32 13.86
N VAL A 264 -22.08 0.93 12.59
CA VAL A 264 -21.54 -0.34 12.04
C VAL A 264 -20.08 -0.13 11.67
N ARG A 265 -19.22 -1.10 11.98
CA ARG A 265 -17.78 -1.02 11.63
C ARG A 265 -17.58 -1.12 10.14
N THR A 266 -16.65 -0.31 9.60
CA THR A 266 -16.28 -0.41 8.19
C THR A 266 -15.33 -1.59 7.96
N LEU A 267 -15.27 -2.10 6.73
CA LEU A 267 -14.30 -3.13 6.36
C LEU A 267 -12.85 -2.67 6.61
N SER A 268 -12.57 -1.38 6.42
CA SER A 268 -11.27 -0.79 6.76
C SER A 268 -10.95 -0.92 8.26
N ASP A 269 -11.92 -0.69 9.14
CA ASP A 269 -11.72 -0.82 10.58
C ASP A 269 -11.46 -2.28 10.99
N GLU A 270 -12.15 -3.22 10.35
CA GLU A 270 -11.95 -4.66 10.58
C GLU A 270 -10.59 -5.14 10.06
N ASN A 271 -10.11 -4.61 8.93
CA ASN A 271 -8.78 -4.93 8.40
C ASN A 271 -7.65 -4.53 9.36
N PHE A 272 -7.74 -3.36 10.01
CA PHE A 272 -6.77 -2.93 11.01
C PHE A 272 -6.76 -3.78 12.29
N ARG A 273 -7.73 -4.69 12.49
CA ARG A 273 -7.73 -5.62 13.63
C ARG A 273 -6.88 -6.86 13.36
N ALA A 274 -6.74 -7.28 12.10
CA ALA A 274 -6.04 -8.51 11.77
C ALA A 274 -4.58 -8.51 12.28
N PRO A 275 -3.76 -7.45 12.10
CA PRO A 275 -2.41 -7.40 12.67
C PRO A 275 -2.37 -7.50 14.20
N ILE A 276 -3.34 -6.89 14.88
CA ILE A 276 -3.44 -6.92 16.35
C ILE A 276 -3.67 -8.36 16.82
N VAL A 277 -4.56 -9.09 16.15
CA VAL A 277 -4.84 -10.49 16.47
C VAL A 277 -3.64 -11.39 16.10
N MET A 278 -2.96 -11.14 14.98
CA MET A 278 -1.73 -11.86 14.63
C MET A 278 -0.63 -11.65 15.67
N ALA A 279 -0.50 -10.44 16.22
CA ALA A 279 0.47 -10.17 17.27
C ALA A 279 0.12 -10.88 18.59
N TYR A 280 -1.17 -11.06 18.92
CA TYR A 280 -1.57 -11.92 20.04
C TYR A 280 -1.14 -13.38 19.80
N ASN A 281 -1.41 -13.91 18.60
CA ASN A 281 -0.99 -15.26 18.22
C ASN A 281 0.53 -15.43 18.30
N LEU A 282 1.29 -14.45 17.83
CA LEU A 282 2.75 -14.49 17.92
C LEU A 282 3.21 -14.53 19.38
N ARG A 283 2.64 -13.71 20.27
CA ARG A 283 2.93 -13.76 21.71
C ARG A 283 2.59 -15.13 22.31
N ALA A 284 1.43 -15.68 21.97
CA ALA A 284 1.03 -17.01 22.44
C ALA A 284 2.01 -18.11 21.98
N GLU A 285 2.53 -18.01 20.76
CA GLU A 285 3.54 -18.96 20.25
C GLU A 285 4.87 -18.84 21.00
N ILE A 286 5.30 -17.61 21.30
CA ILE A 286 6.51 -17.38 22.12
C ILE A 286 6.36 -18.06 23.49
N MET A 287 5.17 -18.03 24.10
CA MET A 287 4.93 -18.65 25.41
C MET A 287 4.95 -20.19 25.39
N LYS A 288 4.72 -20.83 24.24
CA LYS A 288 4.67 -22.29 24.15
C LYS A 288 6.00 -22.98 24.46
N GLN A 289 7.12 -22.24 24.47
CA GLN A 289 8.42 -22.80 24.84
C GLN A 289 8.47 -23.33 26.28
N ARG A 290 7.61 -22.82 27.18
CA ARG A 290 7.57 -23.18 28.61
C ARG A 290 7.21 -24.66 28.84
N ASN A 291 7.49 -25.14 30.05
CA ASN A 291 7.14 -26.48 30.53
C ASN A 291 7.78 -27.61 29.72
N GLY A 292 8.94 -27.35 29.10
CA GLY A 292 9.67 -28.35 28.33
C GLY A 292 8.94 -28.88 27.08
N GLN A 293 7.92 -28.17 26.57
CA GLN A 293 7.15 -28.64 25.42
C GLN A 293 7.97 -28.61 24.12
N TYR A 294 8.84 -27.61 23.97
CA TYR A 294 9.67 -27.43 22.77
C TYR A 294 11.16 -27.32 23.09
N LEU A 295 11.54 -26.58 24.14
CA LEU A 295 12.92 -26.41 24.56
C LEU A 295 13.29 -27.42 25.66
N LYS A 296 14.56 -27.84 25.71
CA LYS A 296 15.10 -28.70 26.77
C LYS A 296 15.17 -27.98 28.12
N ILE A 297 15.47 -26.70 28.08
CA ILE A 297 15.57 -25.81 29.23
C ILE A 297 14.69 -24.63 28.92
N ASP A 298 13.74 -24.34 29.82
CA ASP A 298 12.87 -23.19 29.69
C ASP A 298 13.72 -21.91 29.66
N MET A 299 13.35 -21.00 28.76
CA MET A 299 14.00 -19.70 28.61
C MET A 299 13.92 -18.90 29.92
N HIS A 300 14.98 -18.14 30.23
CA HIS A 300 14.98 -17.31 31.43
C HIS A 300 13.88 -16.21 31.29
N PRO A 301 13.13 -15.87 32.36
CA PRO A 301 12.04 -14.88 32.27
C PRO A 301 12.44 -13.54 31.65
N ASN A 302 13.66 -13.06 31.90
CA ASN A 302 14.18 -11.82 31.30
C ASN A 302 14.34 -11.91 29.77
N GLU A 303 14.74 -13.07 29.25
CA GLU A 303 14.89 -13.32 27.82
C GLU A 303 13.52 -13.42 27.16
N GLU A 304 12.58 -14.08 27.83
CA GLU A 304 11.18 -14.17 27.39
C GLU A 304 10.53 -12.78 27.31
N LEU A 305 10.70 -11.96 28.35
CA LEU A 305 10.24 -10.56 28.36
C LEU A 305 10.84 -9.75 27.21
N LYS A 306 12.10 -10.01 26.85
CA LYS A 306 12.75 -9.34 25.72
C LYS A 306 12.10 -9.72 24.39
N LEU A 307 11.75 -10.99 24.17
CA LEU A 307 11.04 -11.42 22.96
C LEU A 307 9.63 -10.80 22.88
N LEU A 308 8.90 -10.75 24.01
CA LEU A 308 7.60 -10.09 24.09
C LEU A 308 7.66 -8.57 23.87
N ALA A 309 8.77 -7.94 24.27
CA ALA A 309 9.00 -6.52 24.05
C ALA A 309 9.07 -6.19 22.55
N PHE A 310 9.76 -6.99 21.73
CA PHE A 310 9.80 -6.76 20.27
C PHE A 310 8.41 -6.81 19.61
N VAL A 311 7.52 -7.71 20.07
CA VAL A 311 6.14 -7.73 19.56
C VAL A 311 5.34 -6.51 20.03
N SER A 312 5.72 -5.93 21.17
CA SER A 312 5.09 -4.73 21.72
C SER A 312 5.57 -3.47 21.00
N ASP A 313 6.86 -3.38 20.69
CA ASP A 313 7.46 -2.32 19.86
C ASP A 313 6.83 -2.35 18.46
N TYR A 314 6.69 -3.54 17.86
CA TYR A 314 5.98 -3.73 16.59
C TYR A 314 4.54 -3.17 16.65
N ILE A 315 3.78 -3.54 17.68
CA ILE A 315 2.39 -3.06 17.81
C ILE A 315 2.32 -1.55 18.06
N ALA A 316 3.28 -0.97 18.80
CA ALA A 316 3.35 0.47 19.00
C ALA A 316 3.57 1.21 17.68
N ALA A 317 4.50 0.74 16.85
CA ALA A 317 4.74 1.28 15.51
C ALA A 317 3.52 1.12 14.60
N PHE A 318 2.85 -0.03 14.64
CA PHE A 318 1.62 -0.27 13.88
C PHE A 318 0.48 0.68 14.29
N HIS A 319 0.33 0.97 15.58
CA HIS A 319 -0.64 1.98 16.03
C HIS A 319 -0.30 3.39 15.54
N GLY A 320 1.00 3.74 15.47
CA GLY A 320 1.47 4.98 14.86
C GLY A 320 1.04 5.10 13.39
N LEU A 321 1.29 4.06 12.60
CA LEU A 321 0.85 3.99 11.20
C LEU A 321 -0.67 4.05 11.05
N LYS A 322 -1.39 3.25 11.83
CA LYS A 322 -2.86 3.25 11.84
C LYS A 322 -3.38 4.66 12.10
N LYS A 323 -2.83 5.37 13.10
CA LYS A 323 -3.22 6.75 13.42
C LYS A 323 -3.03 7.67 12.22
N LEU A 324 -1.89 7.59 11.52
CA LEU A 324 -1.62 8.42 10.34
C LEU A 324 -2.60 8.15 9.20
N ILE A 325 -2.90 6.87 8.94
CA ILE A 325 -3.82 6.48 7.86
C ILE A 325 -5.27 6.84 8.22
N THR A 326 -5.73 6.53 9.43
CA THR A 326 -7.13 6.78 9.83
C THR A 326 -7.40 8.26 10.11
N THR A 327 -6.36 9.08 10.31
CA THR A 327 -6.47 10.51 10.59
C THR A 327 -5.86 11.32 9.43
N PRO A 328 -6.61 11.51 8.32
CA PRO A 328 -6.13 12.29 7.19
C PRO A 328 -5.92 13.75 7.59
N PHE A 329 -5.16 14.48 6.77
CA PHE A 329 -4.99 15.93 6.96
C PHE A 329 -6.36 16.62 6.86
N PRO A 330 -6.66 17.64 7.70
CA PRO A 330 -8.00 18.22 7.75
C PRO A 330 -8.45 18.75 6.38
N PHE A 331 -9.51 18.15 5.84
CA PHE A 331 -10.05 18.48 4.53
C PHE A 331 -10.31 19.99 4.31
N PRO A 332 -10.88 20.75 5.28
CA PRO A 332 -11.09 22.19 5.09
C PRO A 332 -9.80 22.97 4.79
N LEU A 333 -8.65 22.56 5.36
CA LEU A 333 -7.37 23.22 5.08
C LEU A 333 -6.92 22.96 3.65
N VAL A 334 -7.04 21.72 3.16
CA VAL A 334 -6.77 21.36 1.75
C VAL A 334 -7.67 22.17 0.82
N GLN A 335 -8.97 22.21 1.13
CA GLN A 335 -9.96 22.90 0.32
C GLN A 335 -9.66 24.39 0.23
N MET A 336 -9.40 25.06 1.34
CA MET A 336 -9.11 26.49 1.36
C MET A 336 -7.80 26.81 0.63
N ALA A 337 -6.73 26.06 0.89
CA ALA A 337 -5.44 26.24 0.23
C ALA A 337 -5.56 26.10 -1.30
N ARG A 338 -6.22 25.04 -1.76
CA ARG A 338 -6.44 24.80 -3.20
C ARG A 338 -7.35 25.83 -3.84
N THR A 339 -8.40 26.26 -3.14
CA THR A 339 -9.32 27.29 -3.64
C THR A 339 -8.60 28.62 -3.85
N PHE A 340 -7.82 29.07 -2.86
CA PHE A 340 -7.04 30.31 -3.00
C PHE A 340 -5.94 30.20 -4.04
N LEU A 341 -5.25 29.06 -4.12
CA LEU A 341 -4.25 28.80 -5.15
C LEU A 341 -4.86 28.92 -6.55
N PHE A 342 -5.94 28.19 -6.84
CA PHE A 342 -6.58 28.21 -8.16
C PHE A 342 -7.15 29.58 -8.50
N PHE A 343 -7.82 30.24 -7.54
CA PHE A 343 -8.32 31.59 -7.77
C PHE A 343 -7.19 32.55 -8.11
N TRP A 344 -6.12 32.56 -7.32
CA TRP A 344 -4.99 33.47 -7.52
C TRP A 344 -4.25 33.18 -8.83
N ILE A 345 -3.92 31.92 -9.13
CA ILE A 345 -3.08 31.57 -10.27
C ILE A 345 -3.78 31.80 -11.62
N PHE A 346 -5.09 31.51 -11.72
CA PHE A 346 -5.84 31.69 -12.97
C PHE A 346 -6.32 33.12 -13.19
N THR A 347 -6.35 33.94 -12.14
CA THR A 347 -6.62 35.39 -12.28
C THR A 347 -5.35 36.22 -12.45
N LEU A 348 -4.17 35.64 -12.19
CA LEU A 348 -2.87 36.32 -12.32
C LEU A 348 -2.60 36.92 -13.73
N PRO A 349 -2.96 36.27 -14.85
CA PRO A 349 -2.74 36.86 -16.18
C PRO A 349 -3.38 38.24 -16.37
N PHE A 350 -4.54 38.47 -15.76
CA PHE A 350 -5.29 39.72 -15.88
C PHE A 350 -4.63 40.87 -15.09
N ALA A 351 -3.94 40.56 -14.00
CA ALA A 351 -3.10 41.54 -13.28
C ALA A 351 -1.78 41.80 -14.04
N LEU A 352 -1.11 40.73 -14.48
CA LEU A 352 0.27 40.81 -14.97
C LEU A 352 0.40 41.49 -16.35
N VAL A 353 -0.56 41.28 -17.26
CA VAL A 353 -0.56 41.89 -18.61
C VAL A 353 -0.72 43.42 -18.57
N ARG A 354 -1.13 43.99 -17.44
CA ARG A 354 -1.16 45.44 -17.24
C ARG A 354 0.24 46.02 -17.07
N GLU A 355 1.09 45.32 -16.32
CA GLU A 355 2.41 45.80 -15.91
C GLU A 355 3.51 45.46 -16.91
N ILE A 356 3.37 44.34 -17.62
CA ILE A 356 4.36 43.87 -18.58
C ILE A 356 3.92 44.24 -20.00
N SER A 357 4.75 44.99 -20.70
CA SER A 357 4.52 45.38 -22.10
C SER A 357 4.81 44.26 -23.10
N GLU A 358 5.79 43.41 -22.79
CA GLU A 358 6.25 42.31 -23.66
C GLU A 358 5.40 41.03 -23.45
N PRO A 359 4.60 40.58 -24.44
CA PRO A 359 3.71 39.43 -24.29
C PRO A 359 4.42 38.13 -23.95
N VAL A 360 5.58 37.89 -24.56
CA VAL A 360 6.36 36.66 -24.37
C VAL A 360 6.88 36.58 -22.94
N GLN A 361 7.32 37.70 -22.37
CA GLN A 361 7.77 37.78 -20.99
C GLN A 361 6.62 37.45 -20.01
N ALA A 362 5.42 38.00 -20.25
CA ALA A 362 4.24 37.70 -19.44
C ALA A 362 3.89 36.21 -19.48
N MET A 363 3.90 35.58 -20.65
CA MET A 363 3.63 34.15 -20.80
C MET A 363 4.65 33.28 -20.07
N LEU A 364 5.95 33.60 -20.15
CA LEU A 364 7.01 32.86 -19.47
C LEU A 364 6.88 32.96 -17.95
N ILE A 365 6.61 34.16 -17.41
CA ILE A 365 6.40 34.35 -15.97
C ILE A 365 5.19 33.54 -15.51
N ILE A 366 4.07 33.61 -16.23
CA ILE A 366 2.86 32.83 -15.90
C ILE A 366 3.15 31.33 -15.95
N PHE A 367 3.90 30.85 -16.94
CA PHE A 367 4.29 29.45 -17.03
C PHE A 367 5.06 28.99 -15.79
N PHE A 368 6.15 29.68 -15.44
CA PHE A 368 6.99 29.29 -14.30
C PHE A 368 6.30 29.49 -12.95
N THR A 369 5.50 30.54 -12.77
CA THR A 369 4.72 30.74 -11.55
C THR A 369 3.66 29.65 -11.40
N THR A 370 2.97 29.28 -12.48
CA THR A 370 2.00 28.18 -12.46
C THR A 370 2.69 26.86 -12.13
N PHE A 371 3.82 26.57 -12.78
CA PHE A 371 4.59 25.37 -12.52
C PHE A 371 5.06 25.28 -11.07
N GLY A 372 5.61 26.37 -10.50
CA GLY A 372 6.10 26.38 -9.13
C GLY A 372 5.01 26.16 -8.08
N PHE A 373 3.90 26.89 -8.17
CA PHE A 373 2.85 26.81 -7.16
C PHE A 373 1.93 25.59 -7.30
N ILE A 374 1.52 25.24 -8.53
CA ILE A 374 0.73 24.03 -8.76
C ILE A 374 1.63 22.79 -8.58
N GLY A 375 2.88 22.83 -9.00
CA GLY A 375 3.83 21.76 -8.77
C GLY A 375 4.01 21.44 -7.28
N LEU A 376 4.22 22.46 -6.44
CA LEU A 376 4.35 22.25 -5.00
C LEU A 376 3.08 21.70 -4.33
N GLU A 377 1.90 22.07 -4.85
CA GLU A 377 0.61 21.50 -4.45
C GLU A 377 0.51 20.01 -4.80
N TYR A 378 0.96 19.59 -5.99
CA TYR A 378 1.00 18.17 -6.39
C TYR A 378 2.03 17.37 -5.59
N VAL A 379 3.23 17.93 -5.34
CA VAL A 379 4.22 17.30 -4.43
C VAL A 379 3.60 17.07 -3.05
N SER A 380 2.85 18.04 -2.55
CA SER A 380 2.15 17.90 -1.26
C SER A 380 1.04 16.85 -1.28
N MET A 381 0.47 16.51 -2.46
CA MET A 381 -0.52 15.47 -2.60
C MET A 381 0.12 14.07 -2.59
N GLU A 382 1.18 13.88 -3.38
CA GLU A 382 1.94 12.62 -3.41
C GLU A 382 2.48 12.28 -2.01
N LEU A 383 3.08 13.24 -1.31
CA LEU A 383 3.63 13.01 0.03
C LEU A 383 2.58 12.72 1.13
N ASP A 384 1.30 13.01 0.92
CA ASP A 384 0.25 12.80 1.94
C ASP A 384 -0.23 11.34 2.02
N ASP A 385 -0.05 10.55 0.95
CA ASP A 385 -0.48 9.14 0.87
C ASP A 385 0.64 8.17 0.47
N PRO A 386 1.66 7.95 1.33
CA PRO A 386 2.86 7.18 0.99
C PRO A 386 2.65 5.67 0.75
N PHE A 387 1.43 5.17 0.93
CA PHE A 387 1.01 3.77 0.74
C PHE A 387 0.10 3.61 -0.50
N GLY A 388 0.15 4.60 -1.40
CA GLY A 388 -0.63 4.67 -2.63
C GLY A 388 -0.07 3.81 -3.75
N ASP A 389 -0.27 4.27 -4.99
CA ASP A 389 0.22 3.65 -6.22
C ASP A 389 1.17 4.61 -6.99
N ASP A 390 1.58 5.74 -6.38
CA ASP A 390 2.44 6.71 -7.02
C ASP A 390 3.88 6.17 -7.15
N PRO A 391 4.66 6.55 -8.18
CA PRO A 391 6.03 6.06 -8.37
C PRO A 391 6.98 6.39 -7.20
N ASN A 392 6.63 7.41 -6.41
CA ASN A 392 7.40 7.90 -5.26
C ASN A 392 6.96 7.32 -3.92
N ASP A 393 5.93 6.47 -3.90
CA ASP A 393 5.42 5.83 -2.70
C ASP A 393 6.39 4.76 -2.15
N PHE A 394 6.11 4.28 -0.95
CA PHE A 394 6.91 3.24 -0.33
C PHE A 394 6.79 1.92 -1.10
N ASP A 395 7.93 1.29 -1.37
CA ASP A 395 7.95 -0.11 -1.79
C ASP A 395 7.78 -1.04 -0.58
N ASP A 396 6.56 -1.08 -0.06
CA ASP A 396 6.21 -1.85 1.12
C ASP A 396 6.47 -3.34 0.93
N LEU A 397 6.17 -3.86 -0.26
CA LEU A 397 6.36 -5.27 -0.61
C LEU A 397 7.83 -5.64 -0.67
N GLY A 398 8.66 -4.88 -1.40
CA GLY A 398 10.10 -5.15 -1.49
C GLY A 398 10.80 -4.95 -0.14
N MET A 399 10.37 -3.98 0.67
CA MET A 399 10.89 -3.84 2.04
C MET A 399 10.49 -5.01 2.94
N ALA A 400 9.26 -5.50 2.85
CA ALA A 400 8.83 -6.71 3.56
C ALA A 400 9.59 -7.96 3.08
N GLN A 401 9.86 -8.06 1.78
CA GLN A 401 10.66 -9.15 1.19
C GLN A 401 12.07 -9.20 1.78
N MET A 402 12.75 -8.06 1.92
CA MET A 402 14.06 -8.01 2.58
C MET A 402 14.01 -8.57 4.02
N VAL A 403 12.95 -8.27 4.78
CA VAL A 403 12.77 -8.83 6.12
C VAL A 403 12.54 -10.33 6.07
N PHE A 404 11.78 -10.83 5.10
CA PHE A 404 11.57 -12.27 4.94
C PHE A 404 12.86 -13.02 4.62
N GLU A 405 13.69 -12.46 3.75
CA GLU A 405 15.03 -12.96 3.43
C GLU A 405 15.90 -13.03 4.70
N ASP A 406 15.95 -11.96 5.49
CA ASP A 406 16.71 -11.92 6.75
C ASP A 406 16.25 -13.00 7.74
N ILE A 407 14.93 -13.21 7.86
CA ILE A 407 14.33 -14.27 8.70
C ILE A 407 14.72 -15.66 8.18
N TYR A 408 14.64 -15.87 6.87
CA TYR A 408 14.97 -17.14 6.22
C TYR A 408 16.45 -17.49 6.41
N ILE A 409 17.35 -16.54 6.12
CA ILE A 409 18.80 -16.71 6.28
C ILE A 409 19.15 -17.04 7.73
N THR A 410 18.50 -16.39 8.69
CA THR A 410 18.71 -16.66 10.12
C THR A 410 18.38 -18.12 10.48
N LEU A 411 17.22 -18.62 10.02
CA LEU A 411 16.83 -20.00 10.27
C LEU A 411 17.70 -20.99 9.50
N TYR A 412 18.07 -20.69 8.25
CA TYR A 412 18.97 -21.50 7.44
C TYR A 412 20.30 -21.70 8.15
N LYS A 413 20.93 -20.61 8.62
CA LYS A 413 22.21 -20.66 9.35
C LYS A 413 22.12 -21.45 10.64
N LEU A 414 20.99 -21.38 11.35
CA LEU A 414 20.87 -22.01 12.66
C LEU A 414 20.45 -23.48 12.62
N ASP A 415 19.45 -23.80 11.80
CA ASP A 415 18.73 -25.08 11.79
C ASP A 415 18.94 -25.93 10.54
N GLY A 416 19.59 -25.37 9.53
CA GLY A 416 19.92 -26.01 8.26
C GLY A 416 18.86 -25.80 7.17
N SER A 417 19.23 -26.17 5.94
CA SER A 417 18.43 -25.99 4.72
C SER A 417 17.02 -26.59 4.81
N ALA A 418 16.89 -27.78 5.43
CA ALA A 418 15.62 -28.47 5.54
C ALA A 418 14.56 -27.67 6.31
N SER A 419 14.95 -26.98 7.40
CA SER A 419 14.02 -26.20 8.22
C SER A 419 13.61 -24.90 7.52
N ALA A 420 14.54 -24.27 6.81
CA ALA A 420 14.30 -23.06 6.06
C ALA A 420 13.39 -23.32 4.85
N GLU A 421 13.65 -24.40 4.09
CA GLU A 421 12.81 -24.81 2.97
C GLU A 421 11.40 -25.23 3.40
N ASP A 422 11.26 -25.85 4.57
CA ASP A 422 9.96 -26.17 5.14
C ASP A 422 9.16 -24.92 5.52
N LEU A 423 9.80 -23.91 6.13
CA LEU A 423 9.17 -22.60 6.36
C LEU A 423 8.70 -21.98 5.04
N ARG A 424 9.56 -22.02 4.02
CA ARG A 424 9.27 -21.48 2.70
C ARG A 424 8.08 -22.16 2.04
N LYS A 425 8.02 -23.50 2.07
CA LYS A 425 6.85 -24.28 1.61
C LYS A 425 5.60 -23.95 2.41
N GLN A 426 5.73 -23.77 3.72
CA GLN A 426 4.62 -23.39 4.58
C GLN A 426 4.06 -22.02 4.21
N VAL A 427 4.91 -21.04 3.90
CA VAL A 427 4.49 -19.71 3.42
C VAL A 427 3.88 -19.77 2.01
N ALA A 428 4.47 -20.57 1.10
CA ALA A 428 4.01 -20.72 -0.28
C ALA A 428 2.67 -21.45 -0.42
N ASN A 429 2.47 -22.54 0.33
CA ASN A 429 1.24 -23.34 0.29
C ASN A 429 0.00 -22.56 0.79
N GLN A 430 0.21 -21.49 1.55
CA GLN A 430 -0.87 -20.61 2.00
C GLN A 430 -1.39 -19.72 0.87
N VAL A 431 -0.53 -19.36 -0.08
CA VAL A 431 -0.91 -18.54 -1.25
C VAL A 431 -1.86 -19.32 -2.16
N LYS A 432 -1.56 -20.59 -2.41
CA LYS A 432 -2.42 -21.49 -3.19
C LYS A 432 -3.78 -21.78 -2.54
N ARG A 433 -3.91 -21.61 -1.22
CA ARG A 433 -5.18 -21.80 -0.47
C ARG A 433 -5.96 -20.49 -0.28
N GLY A 434 -5.33 -19.33 -0.44
CA GLY A 434 -5.98 -18.02 -0.37
C GLY A 434 -6.89 -17.72 -1.57
N GLY A 435 -6.65 -18.36 -2.73
CA GLY A 435 -7.48 -18.23 -3.93
C GLY A 435 -8.94 -18.69 -3.77
N THR A 436 -9.23 -19.52 -2.78
CA THR A 436 -10.59 -20.07 -2.54
C THR A 436 -11.53 -19.14 -1.78
N ALA A 437 -11.04 -18.13 -1.04
CA ALA A 437 -11.92 -17.29 -0.22
C ALA A 437 -12.82 -16.36 -1.07
N VAL A 438 -12.31 -15.90 -2.22
CA VAL A 438 -13.07 -15.08 -3.18
C VAL A 438 -14.04 -15.95 -4.01
N GLN A 439 -13.65 -17.18 -4.35
CA GLN A 439 -14.53 -18.14 -5.02
C GLN A 439 -15.67 -18.62 -4.09
N GLU A 440 -15.40 -18.84 -2.81
CA GLU A 440 -16.45 -19.12 -1.82
C GLU A 440 -17.37 -17.91 -1.61
N TYR A 441 -16.84 -16.68 -1.59
CA TYR A 441 -17.67 -15.48 -1.52
C TYR A 441 -18.55 -15.29 -2.78
N HIS A 442 -18.01 -15.53 -3.98
CA HIS A 442 -18.78 -15.45 -5.23
C HIS A 442 -19.84 -16.55 -5.33
N ARG A 443 -19.54 -17.78 -4.90
CA ARG A 443 -20.49 -18.89 -4.82
C ARG A 443 -21.60 -18.59 -3.82
N ASP A 444 -21.25 -18.14 -2.61
CA ASP A 444 -22.22 -17.79 -1.56
C ASP A 444 -23.10 -16.59 -1.97
N MET A 445 -22.56 -15.67 -2.78
CA MET A 445 -23.31 -14.52 -3.31
C MET A 445 -24.22 -14.91 -4.49
N GLN A 446 -23.81 -15.84 -5.36
CA GLN A 446 -24.64 -16.41 -6.42
C GLN A 446 -25.78 -17.27 -5.84
N GLU A 447 -25.51 -18.07 -4.81
CA GLU A 447 -26.52 -18.87 -4.10
C GLU A 447 -27.52 -17.97 -3.33
N SER A 448 -27.04 -16.87 -2.73
CA SER A 448 -27.87 -15.84 -2.11
C SER A 448 -28.82 -15.16 -3.10
N MET A 449 -28.32 -14.76 -4.28
CA MET A 449 -29.12 -14.13 -5.34
C MET A 449 -30.11 -15.12 -6.00
N GLY A 450 -29.73 -16.39 -6.15
CA GLY A 450 -30.63 -17.45 -6.62
C GLY A 450 -31.78 -17.75 -5.65
N SER A 451 -31.57 -17.59 -4.33
CA SER A 451 -32.64 -17.78 -3.35
C SER A 451 -33.64 -16.61 -3.30
N MET A 452 -33.21 -15.39 -3.64
CA MET A 452 -34.10 -14.22 -3.73
C MET A 452 -34.96 -14.21 -5.00
N GLY A 453 -34.51 -14.84 -6.09
CA GLY A 453 -35.30 -15.02 -7.31
C GLY A 453 -36.46 -16.02 -7.17
N ASN A 454 -36.42 -16.90 -6.17
CA ASN A 454 -37.47 -17.90 -5.91
C ASN A 454 -38.52 -17.44 -4.88
N LEU A 455 -38.50 -16.17 -4.47
CA LEU A 455 -39.47 -15.54 -3.55
C LEU A 455 -40.23 -14.36 -4.19
N ALA A 456 -40.22 -14.25 -5.52
CA ALA A 456 -41.04 -13.31 -6.29
C ALA A 456 -42.22 -14.01 -6.96
#